data_AF-A0A7H8S8M7-F1
#
_entry.id   AF-A0A7H8S8M7-F1
#
_cell.length_a   1.000
_cell.length_b   1.000
_cell.length_c   1.000
_cell.angle_alpha   90.00
_cell.angle_beta   90.00
_cell.angle_gamma   90.00
#
_symmetry.space_group_name_H-M   'P 1'
#
loop_
_entity.id
_entity.type
_entity.pdbx_description
1 polymer ?
#
loop_
_entity_poly.entity_id
_entity_poly.type
_entity_poly.pdbx_seq_one_letter_code
_entity_poly.pdbx_strand_id
1 'polypeptide(L)'
;MNKLGLIFIFSGALLMGLSGLEKILIFTSFNGNAHQMQAIIDLTPSYLWNITNFTFGFGLVSFILGLINFFRKYLYQVIKQ
;
A
#
# COMPACT_ATOMS: atom_id res chain seq x y z
N MET A 1 11.16 16.97 15.46
CA MET A 1 10.21 16.18 14.64
C MET A 1 10.96 15.63 13.44
N ASN A 2 11.07 14.31 13.31
CA ASN A 2 11.72 13.69 12.15
C ASN A 2 10.81 13.84 10.93
N LYS A 3 10.89 14.98 10.23
CA LYS A 3 10.08 15.29 9.04
C LYS A 3 10.14 14.16 8.01
N LEU A 4 11.30 13.50 7.89
CA LEU A 4 11.50 12.32 7.04
C LEU A 4 10.59 11.14 7.43
N GLY A 5 10.47 10.79 8.70
CA GLY A 5 9.59 9.69 9.13
C GLY A 5 8.12 9.96 8.80
N LEU A 6 7.68 11.21 8.98
CA LEU A 6 6.33 11.63 8.64
C LEU A 6 6.05 11.55 7.13
N ILE A 7 7.03 11.97 6.31
CA ILE A 7 6.94 11.87 4.83
C ILE A 7 6.78 10.41 4.41
N PHE A 8 7.58 9.49 4.97
CA PHE A 8 7.50 8.06 4.65
C PHE A 8 6.18 7.40 5.09
N ILE A 9 5.65 7.79 6.25
CA ILE A 9 4.33 7.34 6.71
C ILE A 9 3.25 7.82 5.73
N PHE A 10 3.28 9.11 5.38
CA PHE A 10 2.25 9.68 4.51
C PHE A 10 2.32 9.13 3.09
N SER A 11 3.53 9.00 2.52
CA SER A 11 3.73 8.41 1.20
C SER A 11 3.34 6.93 1.17
N GLY A 12 3.70 6.16 2.20
CA GLY A 12 3.33 4.75 2.32
C GLY A 12 1.81 4.55 2.41
N ALA A 13 1.12 5.38 3.20
CA ALA A 13 -0.34 5.36 3.28
C ALA A 13 -1.00 5.72 1.94
N LEU A 14 -0.48 6.73 1.24
CA LEU A 14 -0.97 7.10 -0.09
C LEU A 14 -0.79 5.97 -1.11
N LEU A 15 0.37 5.32 -1.14
CA LEU A 15 0.64 4.21 -2.07
C LEU A 15 -0.26 3.01 -1.81
N MET A 16 -0.49 2.67 -0.53
CA MET A 16 -1.46 1.63 -0.17
C MET A 16 -2.88 2.00 -0.62
N GLY A 17 -3.30 3.25 -0.41
CA GLY A 17 -4.59 3.74 -0.89
C GLY A 17 -4.71 3.70 -2.43
N LEU A 18 -3.66 4.11 -3.14
CA LEU A 18 -3.61 4.10 -4.60
C LEU A 18 -3.81 2.69 -5.17
N SER A 19 -3.15 1.69 -4.56
CA SER A 19 -3.30 0.29 -4.98
C SER A 19 -4.72 -0.25 -4.82
N GLY A 20 -5.45 0.23 -3.80
CA GLY A 20 -6.86 -0.08 -3.62
C GLY A 20 -7.74 0.58 -4.69
N LEU A 21 -7.47 1.86 -4.98
CA LEU A 21 -8.17 2.60 -6.04
C LEU A 21 -7.96 1.99 -7.42
N GLU A 22 -6.76 1.53 -7.73
CA GLU A 22 -6.45 0.82 -8.98
C GLU A 22 -7.26 -0.48 -9.12
N LYS A 23 -7.41 -1.26 -8.04
CA LYS A 23 -8.27 -2.47 -8.04
C LYS A 23 -9.75 -2.13 -8.20
N ILE A 24 -10.21 -1.03 -7.60
CA ILE A 24 -11.59 -0.53 -7.79
C ILE A 24 -11.80 -0.11 -9.24
N LEU A 25 -10.86 0.60 -9.86
CA LEU A 25 -10.93 0.99 -11.26
C LEU A 25 -11.02 -0.22 -12.20
N ILE A 26 -10.17 -1.24 -11.96
CA ILE A 26 -10.25 -2.51 -12.69
C ILE A 26 -11.62 -3.15 -12.51
N PHE A 27 -12.18 -3.18 -11.29
CA PHE A 27 -13.51 -3.75 -11.08
C PHE A 27 -14.62 -2.97 -11.81
N THR A 28 -14.53 -1.64 -11.81
CA THR A 28 -15.53 -0.78 -12.48
C THR A 28 -15.48 -0.85 -14.00
N SER A 29 -14.32 -1.13 -14.61
CA SER A 29 -14.21 -1.25 -16.07
C SER A 29 -14.97 -2.47 -16.64
N PHE A 30 -15.32 -3.44 -15.79
CA PHE A 30 -16.14 -4.59 -16.13
C PHE A 30 -17.59 -4.47 -15.61
N ASN A 31 -18.14 -3.25 -15.58
CA ASN A 31 -19.51 -2.95 -15.13
C ASN A 31 -19.83 -3.35 -13.68
N GLY A 32 -18.82 -3.58 -12.84
CA GLY A 32 -19.01 -3.88 -11.41
C GLY A 32 -19.84 -5.13 -11.12
N ASN A 33 -19.94 -6.06 -12.06
CA ASN A 33 -20.75 -7.26 -11.88
C ASN A 33 -19.96 -8.31 -11.05
N ALA A 34 -20.27 -8.41 -9.76
CA ALA A 34 -19.57 -9.28 -8.81
C ALA A 34 -19.63 -10.78 -9.20
N HIS A 35 -20.66 -11.21 -9.94
CA HIS A 35 -20.75 -12.58 -10.47
C HIS A 35 -19.65 -12.92 -11.49
N GLN A 36 -19.03 -11.91 -12.09
CA GLN A 36 -17.94 -12.06 -13.05
C GLN A 36 -16.58 -11.75 -12.42
N MET A 37 -16.46 -11.56 -11.10
CA MET A 37 -15.17 -11.29 -10.45
C MET A 37 -14.08 -12.30 -10.84
N GLN A 38 -14.45 -13.59 -10.93
CA GLN A 38 -13.52 -14.64 -11.37
C GLN A 38 -13.09 -14.43 -12.83
N ALA A 39 -14.04 -14.11 -13.72
CA ALA A 39 -13.75 -13.78 -15.11
C ALA A 39 -12.91 -12.51 -15.23
N ILE A 40 -13.10 -11.51 -14.38
CA ILE A 40 -12.28 -10.29 -14.33
C ILE A 40 -10.85 -10.63 -13.93
N ILE A 41 -10.66 -11.49 -12.94
CA ILE A 41 -9.33 -11.96 -12.54
C ILE A 41 -8.66 -12.74 -13.67
N ASP A 42 -9.40 -13.63 -14.34
CA ASP A 42 -8.89 -14.47 -15.41
C ASP A 42 -8.62 -13.70 -16.72
N LEU A 43 -9.41 -12.66 -17.01
CA LEU A 43 -9.28 -11.81 -18.20
C LEU A 43 -8.29 -10.67 -18.01
N THR A 44 -8.08 -10.23 -16.77
CA THR A 44 -7.12 -9.17 -16.47
C THR A 44 -5.71 -9.76 -16.48
N PRO A 45 -4.81 -9.26 -17.34
CA PRO A 45 -3.44 -9.73 -17.39
C PRO A 45 -2.78 -9.70 -16.02
N SER A 46 -2.07 -10.78 -15.68
CA SER A 46 -1.35 -10.91 -14.40
C SER A 46 -0.38 -9.75 -14.12
N TYR A 47 0.09 -9.05 -15.15
CA TYR A 47 0.94 -7.86 -14.97
C TYR A 47 0.19 -6.70 -14.27
N LEU A 48 -1.10 -6.47 -14.51
CA LEU A 48 -1.88 -5.41 -13.86
C LEU A 48 -2.13 -5.71 -12.37
N TRP A 49 -2.42 -6.98 -12.07
CA TRP A 49 -2.53 -7.45 -10.69
C TRP A 49 -1.19 -7.39 -9.95
N ASN A 50 -0.09 -7.67 -10.64
CA ASN A 50 1.24 -7.55 -10.04
C ASN A 50 1.63 -6.10 -9.78
N ILE A 51 1.28 -5.15 -10.65
CA ILE A 51 1.55 -3.71 -10.42
C ILE A 51 0.83 -3.25 -9.15
N THR A 52 -0.47 -3.50 -9.04
CA THR A 52 -1.26 -3.12 -7.85
C THR A 52 -0.72 -3.76 -6.58
N ASN A 53 -0.40 -5.05 -6.61
CA ASN A 53 0.18 -5.74 -5.45
C ASN A 53 1.58 -5.22 -5.09
N PHE A 54 2.40 -4.86 -6.09
CA PHE A 54 3.71 -4.27 -5.87
C PHE A 54 3.62 -2.87 -5.27
N THR A 55 2.72 -2.03 -5.78
CA THR A 55 2.44 -0.69 -5.22
C THR A 55 1.98 -0.78 -3.77
N PHE A 56 1.09 -1.75 -3.47
CA PHE A 56 0.67 -2.01 -2.09
C PHE A 56 1.84 -2.43 -1.20
N GLY A 57 2.63 -3.42 -1.64
CA GLY A 57 3.78 -3.93 -0.89
C GLY A 57 4.83 -2.85 -0.64
N PHE A 58 5.17 -2.06 -1.66
CA PHE A 58 6.09 -0.94 -1.54
C PHE A 58 5.57 0.15 -0.60
N GLY A 59 4.27 0.46 -0.67
CA GLY A 59 3.60 1.37 0.26
C GLY A 59 3.67 0.88 1.70
N LEU A 60 3.41 -0.40 1.93
CA LEU A 60 3.45 -1.04 3.24
C LEU A 60 4.86 -1.04 3.84
N VAL A 61 5.88 -1.38 3.06
CA VAL A 61 7.29 -1.30 3.48
C VAL A 61 7.68 0.13 3.83
N SER A 62 7.32 1.10 2.98
CA SER A 62 7.61 2.51 3.21
C SER A 62 6.95 3.04 4.48
N PHE A 63 5.71 2.64 4.73
CA PHE A 63 4.96 2.99 5.95
C PHE A 63 5.62 2.42 7.21
N ILE A 64 6.01 1.14 7.19
CA ILE A 64 6.71 0.49 8.32
C ILE A 64 8.06 1.17 8.59
N LEU A 65 8.85 1.45 7.56
CA LEU A 65 10.12 2.16 7.72
C LEU A 65 9.92 3.58 8.27
N GLY A 66 8.87 4.27 7.82
CA GLY A 66 8.47 5.56 8.35
C GLY A 66 8.11 5.50 9.84
N LEU A 67 7.31 4.51 10.25
CA LEU A 67 6.97 4.26 11.66
C LEU A 67 8.20 3.96 12.50
N ILE A 68 9.07 3.06 12.06
CA ILE A 68 10.31 2.72 12.76
C ILE A 68 11.17 3.98 12.96
N ASN A 69 11.32 4.82 11.92
CA ASN A 69 12.14 6.03 12.00
C ASN A 69 11.48 7.12 12.87
N PHE A 70 10.15 7.18 12.88
CA PHE A 70 9.39 8.08 13.74
C PHE A 70 9.52 7.70 15.22
N PHE A 71 9.35 6.41 15.54
CA PHE A 71 9.44 5.88 16.90
C PHE A 71 10.87 5.54 17.33
N ARG A 72 11.88 5.65 16.45
CA ARG A 72 13.28 5.32 16.74
C ARG A 72 13.78 5.95 18.03
N LYS A 73 13.41 7.20 18.29
CA LYS A 73 13.80 7.95 19.49
C LYS A 73 13.16 7.41 20.77
N TYR A 74 11.94 6.91 20.67
CA TYR A 74 11.18 6.31 21.77
C TYR A 74 11.64 4.88 22.05
N LEU A 75 11.86 4.08 20.99
CA LEU A 75 12.37 2.72 21.08
C LEU A 75 13.76 2.67 21.74
N TYR A 76 14.63 3.64 21.43
CA TYR A 76 15.96 3.74 22.04
C TYR A 76 15.94 4.08 23.54
N GLN A 77 14.90 4.76 24.02
CA GLN A 77 14.74 5.05 25.45
C GLN A 77 14.24 3.83 26.22
N VAL A 78 13.35 3.03 25.63
CA VAL A 78 12.83 1.80 26.24
C VAL A 78 13.89 0.71 26.34
N ILE A 79 14.77 0.56 25.34
CA ILE A 79 15.83 -0.48 25.33
C ILE A 79 16.97 -0.16 26.33
N LYS A 80 17.10 1.11 26.75
CA LYS A 80 18.22 1.56 27.61
C LYS A 80 17.83 1.72 29.09
N GLN A 81 16.58 1.48 29.44
CA GLN A 81 16.11 1.27 30.83
C GLN A 81 16.23 -0.21 31.19
#